data_AF-L9ZRA0-F1
#
_entry.id   AF-L9ZRA0-F1
#
_cell.length_a   1.000
_cell.length_b   1.000
_cell.length_c   1.000
_cell.angle_alpha   90.00
_cell.angle_beta   90.00
_cell.angle_gamma   90.00
#
_symmetry.space_group_name_H-M   'P 1'
#
loop_
_entity.id
_entity.type
_entity.pdbx_description
1 polymer ?
#
loop_
_entity_poly.entity_id
_entity_poly.type
_entity_poly.pdbx_seq_one_letter_code
_entity_poly.pdbx_strand_id
1 'polypeptide(L)' 'MLGKISLGKAAERADVTRWEMKDILTEADVEVRLGPQTMDDLEDEVETALDIE' A
#
# COMPACT_ATOMS: atom_id res chain seq x y z
N MET A 1 -7.74 13.98 3.28
CA MET A 1 -7.73 12.54 3.60
C MET A 1 -6.49 11.97 2.96
N LEU A 2 -5.59 11.32 3.71
CA LEU A 2 -4.51 10.55 3.10
C LEU A 2 -5.20 9.42 2.36
N GLY A 3 -5.16 9.41 1.03
CA GLY A 3 -5.66 8.29 0.24
C GLY A 3 -5.01 6.99 0.73
N LYS A 4 -5.64 5.84 0.48
CA LYS A 4 -5.02 4.55 0.78
C LYS A 4 -3.70 4.48 0.03
N ILE A 5 -2.58 4.62 0.72
CA ILE A 5 -1.25 4.47 0.12
C ILE A 5 -0.88 3.00 0.18
N SER A 6 -0.19 2.52 -0.86
CA SER A 6 0.30 1.15 -0.86
C SER A 6 1.33 0.95 0.27
N LEU A 7 1.49 -0.30 0.71
CA LEU A 7 2.51 -0.69 1.70
C LEU A 7 3.91 -0.25 1.27
N GLY A 8 4.21 -0.36 -0.03
CA GLY A 8 5.48 0.11 -0.61
C GLY A 8 5.65 1.62 -0.53
N LYS A 9 4.59 2.40 -0.81
CA LYS A 9 4.64 3.86 -0.70
C LYS A 9 4.75 4.33 0.75
N ALA A 10 4.15 3.61 1.69
CA ALA A 10 4.33 3.85 3.12
C ALA A 10 5.80 3.60 3.52
N ALA A 11 6.36 2.46 3.09
CA ALA A 11 7.75 2.10 3.35
C ALA A 11 8.75 3.13 2.78
N GLU A 12 8.53 3.58 1.54
CA GLU A 12 9.33 4.63 0.89
C GLU A 12 9.36 5.93 1.72
N ARG A 13 8.20 6.37 2.25
CA ARG A 13 8.13 7.60 3.06
C ARG A 13 8.79 7.47 4.42
N ALA A 14 8.84 6.26 4.96
CA ALA A 14 9.41 5.97 6.27
C ALA A 14 10.89 5.54 6.19
N ASP A 15 11.47 5.47 4.99
CA ASP A 15 12.85 5.00 4.74
C ASP A 15 13.13 3.62 5.35
N VAL A 16 12.17 2.70 5.17
CA VAL A 16 12.29 1.31 5.59
C VAL A 16 11.97 0.38 4.42
N THR A 17 12.36 -0.88 4.52
CA THR A 17 11.95 -1.89 3.56
C THR A 17 10.45 -2.18 3.70
N ARG A 18 9.84 -2.70 2.63
CA ARG A 18 8.42 -3.14 2.67
C ARG A 18 8.14 -4.17 3.76
N TRP A 19 9.15 -4.95 4.13
CA TRP A 19 9.04 -6.01 5.13
C TRP A 19 9.02 -5.42 6.53
N GLU A 20 9.94 -4.50 6.82
CA GLU A 20 9.94 -3.74 8.08
C GLU A 20 8.66 -2.92 8.26
N MET A 21 8.16 -2.29 7.19
CA MET A 21 6.87 -1.59 7.26
C MET A 21 5.72 -2.53 7.61
N LYS A 22 5.71 -3.76 7.08
CA LYS A 22 4.69 -4.76 7.44
C LYS A 22 4.78 -5.11 8.92
N ASP A 23 5.98 -5.29 9.43
CA ASP A 23 6.21 -5.62 10.84
C ASP A 23 5.75 -4.46 11.74
N ILE A 24 6.12 -3.21 11.42
CA ILE A 24 5.68 -1.99 12.12
C ILE A 24 4.15 -1.89 12.19
N LEU A 25 3.46 -2.10 11.07
CA LEU A 25 1.99 -2.02 11.04
C LEU A 25 1.35 -3.16 11.84
N THR A 26 1.94 -4.36 11.79
CA THR A 26 1.46 -5.51 12.56
C THR A 26 1.64 -5.28 14.06
N GLU A 27 2.78 -4.75 14.49
CA GLU A 27 3.05 -4.39 15.90
C GLU A 27 2.12 -3.28 16.40
N ALA A 28 1.69 -2.39 15.50
CA ALA A 28 0.74 -1.33 15.78
C ALA A 28 -0.74 -1.80 15.74
N ASP A 29 -1.00 -3.09 15.54
CA ASP A 29 -2.34 -3.67 15.39
C ASP A 29 -3.15 -3.02 14.25
N VAL A 30 -2.44 -2.57 13.21
CA VAL A 30 -3.03 -2.02 11.99
C VAL A 30 -3.28 -3.14 11.00
N GLU A 31 -4.55 -3.32 10.63
CA GLU A 31 -4.92 -4.30 9.61
C GLU A 31 -4.35 -3.92 8.24
N VAL A 32 -3.49 -4.78 7.70
CA VAL A 32 -2.93 -4.61 6.35
C VAL A 32 -3.76 -5.41 5.36
N ARG A 33 -4.52 -4.70 4.51
CA ARG A 33 -5.19 -5.33 3.37
C ARG A 33 -4.18 -5.62 2.26
N LEU A 34 -4.00 -6.90 1.94
CA LEU A 34 -3.09 -7.33 0.88
C LEU A 34 -3.83 -7.40 -0.46
N GLY A 35 -3.47 -6.50 -1.36
CA GLY A 35 -3.96 -6.45 -2.73
C GLY A 35 -5.43 -6.01 -2.88
N PRO A 36 -5.91 -5.96 -4.14
CA PRO A 36 -7.31 -5.73 -4.47
C PRO A 36 -8.24 -6.76 -3.83
N GLN A 37 -9.40 -6.34 -3.32
CA GLN A 37 -10.43 -7.28 -2.83
C GLN A 37 -11.58 -7.41 -3.82
N THR A 38 -11.63 -6.53 -4.83
CA THR A 38 -12.64 -6.46 -5.87
C THR A 38 -11.97 -6.22 -7.22
N MET A 39 -12.75 -6.39 -8.30
CA MET A 39 -12.29 -6.04 -9.64
C MET A 39 -12.08 -4.53 -9.77
N ASP A 40 -12.97 -3.73 -9.19
CA ASP A 40 -12.83 -2.26 -9.17
C ASP A 40 -11.52 -1.84 -8.48
N ASP A 41 -11.21 -2.44 -7.32
CA ASP A 41 -9.93 -2.20 -6.64
C ASP A 41 -8.71 -2.57 -7.51
N LEU A 42 -8.84 -3.60 -8.37
CA LEU A 42 -7.76 -4.04 -9.25
C LEU A 42 -7.60 -3.08 -10.42
N GLU A 43 -8.70 -2.60 -10.98
CA GLU A 43 -8.71 -1.61 -12.06
C GLU A 43 -8.07 -0.30 -11.60
N ASP A 44 -8.39 0.20 -10.40
CA ASP A 44 -7.79 1.39 -9.79
C ASP A 44 -6.25 1.25 -9.63
N GLU A 45 -5.79 0.07 -9.20
CA GLU A 45 -4.36 -0.20 -9.02
C GLU A 45 -3.62 -0.30 -10.36
N VAL A 46 -4.26 -0.86 -11.40
CA VAL A 46 -3.71 -0.91 -12.76
C VAL A 46 -3.64 0.49 -13.38
N GLU A 47 -4.69 1.30 -13.22
CA GLU A 47 -4.69 2.70 -13.68
C GLU A 47 -3.55 3.46 -13.02
N THR A 48 -3.44 3.41 -11.70
CA THR A 48 -2.34 4.06 -10.95
C THR A 48 -0.95 3.61 -11.40
N ALA A 49 -0.77 2.32 -11.73
CA ALA A 49 0.51 1.79 -12.18
C ALA A 49 0.86 2.16 -13.63
N LEU A 50 -0.14 2.36 -14.48
CA LEU A 50 0.01 2.77 -15.87
C LEU A 50 0.05 4.29 -16.06
N ASP A 51 -0.38 5.05 -15.05
CA ASP A 51 -0.30 6.51 -15.00
C ASP A 51 1.15 6.97 -14.72
N ILE A 52 2.01 6.71 -15.71
CA ILE A 52 3.42 7.09 -15.73
C ILE A 52 3.54 8.31 -16.66
N GLU A 53 3.28 9.51 -16.14
CA GLU A 53 3.72 10.79 -16.74
C GLU A 53 5.09 11.22 -16.17
#